data_AF-A0A1H6JUE5-F1
#
_entry.id   AF-A0A1H6JUE5-F1
#
_cell.length_a   1.000
_cell.length_b   1.000
_cell.length_c   1.000
_cell.angle_alpha   90.00
_cell.angle_beta   90.00
_cell.angle_gamma   90.00
#
_symmetry.space_group_name_H-M   'P 1'
#
loop_
_entity.id
_entity.type
_entity.pdbx_description
1 polymer ?
#
loop_
_entity_poly.entity_id
_entity_poly.type
_entity_poly.pdbx_seq_one_letter_code
_entity_poly.pdbx_strand_id
1 'polypeptide(L)'
;MGNFFTSTQIYNNEKLGKDDFILNFCKKMEEEGYVPCDSDESEIAYILRFADNSNWVTITSEAYGQGNALSHKDTGRIAKMLGTTCVNTVVIDSDCAILELYDKNGKKADTFTIGRADDYFGDDIPQPSEKIWKSFLSKESTWEQFSEICGSNEVFVEHGLSKLAPIIGMDACNIIFSAENADEMDTSCVFLDFKSARSFITMSCNGKTMETQPKKLTLNAAFKQIFGEALEPLGFKAIKGRYPYLVRVINNEILHVITFYPADPEYPPDKAIVIVSGVATVYRKKITFDSSPKQNKMWLNYSSKFYSLMTNEPDRDILRQIYKSCYFSNNVESMIEVLKVGVKNIQKYVLPVLDKITDIDSCLDFFGKLMGQCNYLKCTKICTYYPDEDEAFLYFLSDKKISERPDFLENYLNDSEFHKWVQNEIEKRKNENTEILKAYGLYKTDTSSNCIE
;
A
#
# COMPACT_ATOMS: atom_id res chain seq x y z
N MET A 1 -17.13 9.28 -3.36
CA MET A 1 -16.84 8.43 -2.20
C MET A 1 -15.77 9.16 -1.42
N GLY A 2 -16.04 9.57 -0.18
CA GLY A 2 -15.01 10.17 0.67
C GLY A 2 -14.07 9.09 1.23
N ASN A 3 -12.99 9.53 1.86
CA ASN A 3 -12.02 8.61 2.44
C ASN A 3 -12.41 8.27 3.87
N PHE A 4 -12.07 7.06 4.29
CA PHE A 4 -12.16 6.64 5.67
C PHE A 4 -10.75 6.30 6.12
N PHE A 5 -10.26 6.97 7.15
CA PHE A 5 -8.92 6.71 7.64
C PHE A 5 -8.79 7.04 9.11
N THR A 6 -7.68 6.60 9.68
CA THR A 6 -7.27 7.04 11.00
C THR A 6 -5.78 7.26 11.05
N SER A 7 -5.41 8.32 11.75
CA SER A 7 -4.04 8.66 12.05
C SER A 7 -3.96 9.33 13.41
N THR A 8 -2.77 9.30 13.98
CA THR A 8 -2.45 9.96 15.24
C THR A 8 -1.47 11.08 14.96
N GLN A 9 -1.69 12.26 15.52
CA GLN A 9 -0.78 13.39 15.44
C GLN A 9 -0.08 13.57 16.78
N ILE A 10 1.25 13.44 16.78
CA ILE A 10 2.09 13.55 17.96
C ILE A 10 2.62 14.98 18.05
N TYR A 11 2.38 15.66 19.18
CA TYR A 11 2.91 17.00 19.39
C TYR A 11 4.42 16.94 19.64
N ASN A 12 5.20 17.52 18.73
CA ASN A 12 6.66 17.61 18.79
C ASN A 12 7.08 18.83 19.62
N ASN A 13 6.80 18.79 20.92
CA ASN A 13 7.05 19.90 21.85
C ASN A 13 8.53 20.32 21.90
N GLU A 14 9.44 19.36 21.74
CA GLU A 14 10.89 19.57 21.73
C GLU A 14 11.42 20.11 20.39
N LYS A 15 10.55 20.17 19.36
CA LYS A 15 10.90 20.59 17.99
C LYS A 15 12.09 19.80 17.43
N LEU A 16 12.11 18.50 17.70
CA LEU A 16 13.12 17.60 17.17
C LEU A 16 13.05 17.59 15.65
N GLY A 17 14.22 17.60 15.00
CA GLY A 17 14.31 17.30 13.58
C GLY A 17 13.88 15.87 13.30
N LYS A 18 13.65 15.55 12.01
CA LYS A 18 13.19 14.23 11.55
C LYS A 18 14.04 13.08 12.16
N ASP A 19 15.35 13.13 11.99
CA ASP A 19 16.25 12.04 12.41
C ASP A 19 16.31 11.90 13.94
N ASP A 20 16.35 13.02 14.67
CA ASP A 20 16.35 13.04 16.14
C ASP A 20 15.02 12.50 16.71
N PHE A 21 13.90 12.85 16.06
CA PHE A 21 12.58 12.33 16.44
C PHE A 21 12.51 10.81 16.27
N ILE A 22 12.99 10.29 15.14
CA ILE A 22 13.02 8.84 14.85
C ILE A 22 13.89 8.11 15.86
N LEU A 23 15.10 8.64 16.14
CA LEU A 23 16.00 8.06 17.13
C LEU A 23 15.36 8.01 18.52
N ASN A 24 14.74 9.11 18.94
CA ASN A 24 14.03 9.17 20.22
C ASN A 24 12.84 8.19 20.26
N PHE A 25 12.04 8.14 19.19
CA PHE A 25 10.90 7.23 19.08
C PHE A 25 11.34 5.76 19.17
N CYS A 26 12.38 5.36 18.42
CA CYS A 26 12.93 4.01 18.46
C CYS A 26 13.48 3.64 19.84
N LYS A 27 14.22 4.56 20.49
CA LYS A 27 14.72 4.37 21.87
C LYS A 27 13.56 4.17 22.86
N LYS A 28 12.49 4.94 22.72
CA LYS A 28 11.31 4.83 23.57
C LYS A 28 10.54 3.53 23.35
N MET A 29 10.48 3.04 22.11
CA MET A 29 9.96 1.70 21.80
C MET A 29 10.82 0.60 22.44
N GLU A 30 12.15 0.75 22.46
CA GLU A 30 13.07 -0.18 23.14
C GLU A 30 12.85 -0.22 24.65
N GLU A 31 12.63 0.94 25.28
CA GLU A 31 12.24 1.03 26.70
C GLU A 31 10.91 0.31 26.98
N GLU A 32 10.00 0.21 25.99
CA GLU A 32 8.76 -0.58 26.07
C GLU A 32 8.93 -2.06 25.66
N GLY A 33 10.15 -2.51 25.38
CA GLY A 33 10.47 -3.91 25.06
C GLY A 33 10.27 -4.27 23.59
N TYR A 34 10.39 -3.30 22.67
CA TYR A 34 10.35 -3.52 21.23
C TYR A 34 11.65 -3.10 20.56
N VAL A 35 12.14 -3.90 19.62
CA VAL A 35 13.34 -3.56 18.83
C VAL A 35 12.98 -3.40 17.35
N PRO A 36 13.65 -2.48 16.63
CA PRO A 36 13.51 -2.39 15.18
C PRO A 36 13.78 -3.73 14.50
N CYS A 37 13.03 -4.04 13.46
CA CYS A 37 13.21 -5.26 12.68
C CYS A 37 12.85 -5.07 11.20
N ASP A 38 13.06 -6.10 10.41
CA ASP A 38 12.51 -6.17 9.06
C ASP A 38 10.99 -6.30 9.10
N SER A 39 10.31 -5.77 8.07
CA SER A 39 8.86 -5.81 7.91
C SER A 39 8.26 -7.23 7.94
N ASP A 40 9.01 -8.24 7.49
CA ASP A 40 8.57 -9.64 7.54
C ASP A 40 8.49 -10.22 8.97
N GLU A 41 9.21 -9.61 9.92
CA GLU A 41 9.23 -10.00 11.33
C GLU A 41 8.39 -9.08 12.22
N SER A 42 7.82 -8.03 11.62
CA SER A 42 7.14 -6.94 12.32
C SER A 42 5.88 -7.44 13.02
N GLU A 43 5.78 -7.14 14.31
CA GLU A 43 4.57 -7.30 15.11
C GLU A 43 3.78 -5.98 15.20
N ILE A 44 4.50 -4.86 15.13
CA ILE A 44 3.95 -3.49 15.15
C ILE A 44 4.66 -2.70 14.06
N ALA A 45 3.89 -2.15 13.13
CA ALA A 45 4.38 -1.34 12.04
C ALA A 45 3.75 0.06 12.09
N TYR A 46 4.58 1.08 11.95
CA TYR A 46 4.18 2.47 11.91
C TYR A 46 4.71 3.18 10.67
N ILE A 47 3.90 4.11 10.18
CA ILE A 47 4.24 5.02 9.09
C ILE A 47 4.18 6.42 9.68
N LEU A 48 5.33 7.07 9.77
CA LEU A 48 5.47 8.45 10.22
C LEU A 48 5.53 9.37 9.00
N ARG A 49 4.88 10.53 9.09
CA ARG A 49 4.97 11.60 8.10
C ARG A 49 5.40 12.89 8.77
N PHE A 50 6.41 13.51 8.19
CA PHE A 50 6.98 14.77 8.62
C PHE A 50 6.60 15.87 7.63
N ALA A 51 6.49 17.10 8.12
CA ALA A 51 6.35 18.27 7.27
C ALA A 51 7.21 19.40 7.84
N ASP A 52 7.75 20.22 6.95
CA ASP A 52 8.57 21.37 7.34
C ASP A 52 7.75 22.35 8.18
N ASN A 53 8.37 22.90 9.22
CA ASN A 53 7.75 23.86 10.13
C ASN A 53 6.46 23.37 10.82
N SER A 54 6.23 22.06 10.88
CA SER A 54 5.12 21.48 11.61
C SER A 54 5.48 21.23 13.08
N ASN A 55 4.59 21.60 13.99
CA ASN A 55 4.71 21.24 15.41
C ASN A 55 4.26 19.80 15.67
N TRP A 56 3.82 19.07 14.65
CA TRP A 56 3.21 17.76 14.78
C TRP A 56 3.83 16.76 13.81
N VAL A 57 4.00 15.53 14.27
CA VAL A 57 4.38 14.38 13.45
C VAL A 57 3.17 13.47 13.34
N THR A 58 2.75 13.14 12.12
CA THR A 58 1.66 12.19 11.92
C THR A 58 2.20 10.78 11.96
N ILE A 59 1.51 9.88 12.65
CA ILE A 59 1.76 8.45 12.65
C ILE A 59 0.47 7.70 12.28
N THR A 60 0.58 6.70 11.42
CA THR A 60 -0.52 5.81 11.04
C THR A 60 0.00 4.38 10.93
N SER A 61 -0.90 3.42 10.73
CA SER A 61 -0.58 2.01 10.55
C SER A 61 -1.58 1.38 9.61
N GLU A 62 -1.14 0.44 8.76
CA GLU A 62 -2.05 -0.40 7.96
C GLU A 62 -3.01 -1.22 8.85
N ALA A 63 -2.67 -1.39 10.14
CA ALA A 63 -3.52 -2.06 11.11
C ALA A 63 -4.68 -1.20 11.65
N TYR A 64 -4.68 0.12 11.41
CA TYR A 64 -5.66 1.07 11.96
C TYR A 64 -6.99 1.15 11.17
N GLY A 65 -7.42 0.06 10.53
CA GLY A 65 -8.65 0.02 9.71
C GLY A 65 -9.93 0.58 10.39
N GLN A 66 -11.01 0.75 9.63
CA GLN A 66 -12.22 1.49 10.06
C GLN A 66 -12.75 1.05 11.45
N GLY A 67 -12.87 1.99 12.40
CA GLY A 67 -13.48 1.81 13.74
C GLY A 67 -12.52 1.46 14.91
N ASN A 68 -11.27 1.92 14.85
CA ASN A 68 -10.11 1.29 15.51
C ASN A 68 -9.89 1.48 17.03
N ALA A 69 -10.49 0.61 17.83
CA ALA A 69 -10.05 0.36 19.21
C ALA A 69 -8.50 0.24 19.36
N LEU A 70 -7.81 -0.24 18.33
CA LEU A 70 -6.34 -0.28 18.28
C LEU A 70 -5.69 1.11 18.23
N SER A 71 -6.13 2.05 17.37
CA SER A 71 -5.47 3.37 17.31
C SER A 71 -5.76 4.21 18.56
N HIS A 72 -6.93 4.07 19.17
CA HIS A 72 -7.23 4.72 20.44
C HIS A 72 -6.26 4.26 21.53
N LYS A 73 -6.03 2.94 21.61
CA LYS A 73 -5.08 2.33 22.54
C LYS A 73 -3.65 2.78 22.23
N ASP A 74 -3.25 2.74 20.97
CA ASP A 74 -1.90 3.13 20.54
C ASP A 74 -1.64 4.62 20.72
N THR A 75 -2.60 5.49 20.45
CA THR A 75 -2.47 6.94 20.67
C THR A 75 -2.21 7.25 22.13
N GLY A 76 -3.00 6.68 23.05
CA GLY A 76 -2.76 6.84 24.48
C GLY A 76 -1.40 6.26 24.92
N ARG A 77 -1.03 5.08 24.40
CA ARG A 77 0.29 4.49 24.65
C ARG A 77 1.43 5.41 24.19
N ILE A 78 1.39 5.87 22.94
CA ILE A 78 2.41 6.72 22.33
C ILE A 78 2.52 8.05 23.08
N ALA A 79 1.40 8.68 23.43
CA ALA A 79 1.37 9.92 24.22
C ALA A 79 2.10 9.75 25.56
N LYS A 80 1.81 8.65 26.27
CA LYS A 80 2.49 8.29 27.53
C LYS A 80 3.96 7.97 27.33
N MET A 81 4.28 7.15 26.33
CA MET A 81 5.62 6.69 26.00
C MET A 81 6.57 7.86 25.71
N LEU A 82 6.11 8.82 24.90
CA LEU A 82 6.88 10.02 24.54
C LEU A 82 6.73 11.15 25.56
N GLY A 83 5.83 11.03 26.54
CA GLY A 83 5.56 12.07 27.52
C GLY A 83 4.99 13.35 26.90
N THR A 84 4.21 13.23 25.82
CA THR A 84 3.67 14.36 25.05
C THR A 84 2.17 14.22 24.78
N THR A 85 1.55 15.24 24.20
CA THR A 85 0.15 15.21 23.75
C THR A 85 0.05 14.55 22.39
N CYS A 86 -0.98 13.72 22.19
CA CYS A 86 -1.33 13.20 20.87
C CYS A 86 -2.80 13.47 20.55
N VAL A 87 -3.14 13.55 19.27
CA VAL A 87 -4.52 13.64 18.77
C VAL A 87 -4.79 12.40 17.91
N ASN A 88 -5.82 11.62 18.22
CA ASN A 88 -6.31 10.56 17.35
C ASN A 88 -7.38 11.15 16.44
N THR A 89 -7.16 11.13 15.13
CA THR A 89 -8.08 11.65 14.11
C THR A 89 -8.72 10.49 13.37
N VAL A 90 -10.04 10.33 13.50
CA VAL A 90 -10.82 9.26 12.87
C VAL A 90 -11.81 9.87 11.90
N VAL A 91 -11.64 9.63 10.60
CA VAL A 91 -12.65 9.98 9.59
C VAL A 91 -13.62 8.81 9.45
N ILE A 92 -14.85 9.02 9.95
CA ILE A 92 -15.87 7.98 10.04
C ILE A 92 -16.81 7.97 8.83
N ASP A 93 -16.88 9.07 8.08
CA ASP A 93 -17.53 9.18 6.78
C ASP A 93 -16.96 10.36 5.99
N SER A 94 -17.34 10.47 4.73
CA SER A 94 -16.92 11.52 3.81
C SER A 94 -17.09 12.93 4.37
N ASP A 95 -18.09 13.18 5.20
CA ASP A 95 -18.44 14.47 5.76
C ASP A 95 -18.29 14.55 7.29
N CYS A 96 -17.68 13.56 7.95
CA CYS A 96 -17.54 13.56 9.42
C CYS A 96 -16.23 12.96 9.95
N ALA A 97 -15.60 13.68 10.88
CA ALA A 97 -14.38 13.28 11.57
C ALA A 97 -14.47 13.53 13.07
N ILE A 98 -13.84 12.65 13.85
CA ILE A 98 -13.72 12.73 15.30
C ILE A 98 -12.24 12.95 15.64
N LEU A 99 -11.95 13.94 16.47
CA LEU A 99 -10.62 14.21 16.99
C LEU A 99 -10.63 14.02 18.51
N GLU A 100 -9.76 13.13 19.00
CA GLU A 100 -9.63 12.83 20.42
C GLU A 100 -8.23 13.16 20.91
N LEU A 101 -8.13 14.05 21.90
CA LEU A 101 -6.86 14.47 22.46
C LEU A 101 -6.49 13.60 23.66
N TYR A 102 -5.24 13.13 23.69
CA TYR A 102 -4.65 12.35 24.76
C TYR A 102 -3.51 13.14 25.41
N ASP A 103 -3.52 13.22 26.74
CA ASP A 103 -2.48 13.91 27.51
C ASP A 103 -1.18 13.10 27.59
N LYS A 104 -0.14 13.70 28.16
CA LYS A 104 1.18 13.07 28.41
C LYS A 104 1.14 11.81 29.29
N ASN A 105 0.01 11.50 29.92
CA ASN A 105 -0.16 10.28 30.71
C ASN A 105 -0.89 9.19 29.91
N GLY A 106 -1.25 9.47 28.67
CA GLY A 106 -2.01 8.58 27.79
C GLY A 106 -3.51 8.57 28.08
N LYS A 107 -4.03 9.57 28.81
CA LYS A 107 -5.46 9.67 29.12
C LYS A 107 -6.16 10.60 28.15
N LYS A 108 -7.35 10.19 27.70
CA LYS A 108 -8.24 11.02 26.89
C LYS A 108 -8.62 12.27 27.69
N ALA A 109 -8.25 13.44 27.18
CA ALA A 109 -8.40 14.73 27.84
C ALA A 109 -9.47 15.61 27.18
N ASP A 110 -9.71 15.46 25.87
CA ASP A 110 -10.78 16.18 25.17
C ASP A 110 -11.26 15.45 23.91
N THR A 111 -12.40 15.84 23.36
CA THR A 111 -12.93 15.33 22.09
C THR A 111 -13.81 16.35 21.39
N PHE A 112 -13.67 16.43 20.08
CA PHE A 112 -14.60 17.18 19.25
C PHE A 112 -14.74 16.56 17.86
N THR A 113 -15.73 17.03 17.12
CA THR A 113 -15.99 16.60 15.75
C THR A 113 -15.83 17.74 14.75
N ILE A 114 -15.57 17.40 13.50
CA ILE A 114 -15.62 18.32 12.35
C ILE A 114 -16.56 17.73 11.30
N GLY A 115 -17.37 18.60 10.68
CA GLY A 115 -18.31 18.22 9.64
C GLY A 115 -19.70 17.87 10.17
N ARG A 116 -20.44 17.07 9.40
CA ARG A 116 -21.84 16.69 9.66
C ARG A 116 -21.93 15.59 10.72
N ALA A 117 -21.74 15.99 11.98
CA ALA A 117 -21.76 15.10 13.13
C ALA A 117 -23.18 14.83 13.68
N ASP A 118 -24.16 15.66 13.32
CA ASP A 118 -25.56 15.53 13.74
C ASP A 118 -26.17 14.19 13.32
N ASP A 119 -25.84 13.70 12.13
CA ASP A 119 -26.28 12.38 11.61
C ASP A 119 -25.75 11.19 12.47
N TYR A 120 -24.70 11.40 13.28
CA TYR A 120 -24.01 10.36 14.04
C TYR A 120 -24.19 10.48 15.57
N PHE A 121 -24.28 11.70 16.07
CA PHE A 121 -24.29 12.01 17.50
C PHE A 121 -25.60 12.65 17.99
N GLY A 122 -26.54 12.97 17.08
CA GLY A 122 -27.77 13.68 17.42
C GLY A 122 -27.45 15.05 18.03
N ASP A 123 -28.08 15.36 19.17
CA ASP A 123 -27.88 16.64 19.86
C ASP A 123 -26.60 16.68 20.73
N ASP A 124 -26.00 15.52 21.02
CA ASP A 124 -24.86 15.38 21.94
C ASP A 124 -23.50 15.43 21.19
N ILE A 125 -23.35 16.40 20.29
CA ILE A 125 -22.14 16.57 19.48
C ILE A 125 -20.98 17.07 20.36
N PRO A 126 -19.87 16.31 20.48
CA PRO A 126 -18.72 16.73 21.27
C PRO A 126 -18.13 18.06 20.78
N GLN A 127 -17.98 19.02 21.69
CA GLN A 127 -17.42 20.35 21.42
C GLN A 127 -16.04 20.51 22.05
N PRO A 128 -15.11 21.20 21.38
CA PRO A 128 -13.74 21.35 21.85
C PRO A 128 -13.66 22.31 23.05
N SER A 129 -12.79 21.99 24.01
CA SER A 129 -12.54 22.84 25.17
C SER A 129 -11.53 23.95 24.84
N GLU A 130 -11.94 25.23 24.87
CA GLU A 130 -11.03 26.38 24.67
C GLU A 130 -9.82 26.29 25.60
N LYS A 131 -10.04 25.95 26.87
CA LYS A 131 -8.99 25.86 27.89
C LYS A 131 -7.87 24.89 27.49
N ILE A 132 -8.20 23.81 26.79
CA ILE A 132 -7.26 22.78 26.37
C ILE A 132 -6.61 23.19 25.05
N TRP A 133 -7.41 23.49 24.04
CA TRP A 133 -6.95 23.69 22.67
C TRP A 133 -6.23 25.02 22.43
N LYS A 134 -6.50 26.04 23.24
CA LYS A 134 -5.82 27.35 23.13
C LYS A 134 -4.30 27.26 23.26
N SER A 135 -3.79 26.22 23.93
CA SER A 135 -2.35 25.97 24.05
C SER A 135 -1.68 25.49 22.76
N PHE A 136 -2.45 24.97 21.79
CA PHE A 136 -1.96 24.47 20.51
C PHE A 136 -2.17 25.46 19.36
N LEU A 137 -2.87 26.58 19.58
CA LEU A 137 -3.07 27.58 18.55
C LEU A 137 -1.75 28.14 18.06
N SER A 138 -1.65 28.31 16.73
CA SER A 138 -0.55 29.01 16.11
C SER A 138 -0.55 30.48 16.57
N LYS A 139 0.62 31.15 16.50
CA LYS A 139 0.77 32.53 16.97
C LYS A 139 -0.16 33.53 16.28
N GLU A 140 -0.58 33.23 15.05
CA GLU A 140 -1.40 34.10 14.22
C GLU A 140 -2.89 33.70 14.24
N SER A 141 -3.23 32.64 14.97
CA SER A 141 -4.57 32.07 14.97
C SER A 141 -5.36 32.42 16.24
N THR A 142 -6.68 32.52 16.09
CA THR A 142 -7.59 32.79 17.21
C THR A 142 -8.50 31.60 17.52
N TRP A 143 -9.09 31.62 18.72
CA TRP A 143 -10.06 30.61 19.13
C TRP A 143 -11.35 30.67 18.29
N GLU A 144 -11.72 31.87 17.83
CA GLU A 144 -12.88 32.07 16.96
C GLU A 144 -12.69 31.39 15.61
N GLN A 145 -11.50 31.52 15.01
CA GLN A 145 -11.17 30.81 13.76
C GLN A 145 -11.20 29.29 13.95
N PHE A 146 -10.64 28.79 15.05
CA PHE A 146 -10.70 27.37 15.40
C PHE A 146 -12.16 26.90 15.52
N SER A 147 -12.98 27.63 16.27
CA SER A 147 -14.38 27.29 16.53
C SER A 147 -15.24 27.33 15.27
N GLU A 148 -15.01 28.30 14.39
CA GLU A 148 -15.71 28.43 13.10
C GLU A 148 -15.44 27.22 12.20
N ILE A 149 -14.18 26.75 12.13
CA ILE A 149 -13.82 25.56 11.36
C ILE A 149 -14.47 24.31 11.95
N CYS A 150 -14.46 24.15 13.27
CA CYS A 150 -15.08 23.00 13.93
C CYS A 150 -16.60 22.95 13.68
N GLY A 151 -17.26 24.11 13.62
CA GLY A 151 -18.69 24.23 13.31
C GLY A 151 -19.03 24.20 11.81
N SER A 152 -18.07 23.97 10.92
CA SER A 152 -18.32 23.98 9.48
C SER A 152 -18.96 22.67 8.99
N ASN A 153 -20.01 22.81 8.16
CA ASN A 153 -20.70 21.68 7.52
C ASN A 153 -20.08 21.39 6.15
N GLU A 154 -18.85 20.88 6.15
CA GLU A 154 -18.13 20.52 4.93
C GLU A 154 -18.72 19.25 4.29
N VAL A 155 -18.81 19.24 2.95
CA VAL A 155 -19.21 18.04 2.18
C VAL A 155 -18.11 16.98 2.19
N PHE A 156 -16.85 17.41 2.29
CA PHE A 156 -15.69 16.55 2.47
C PHE A 156 -14.92 17.02 3.70
N VAL A 157 -14.89 16.20 4.74
CA VAL A 157 -14.32 16.58 6.03
C VAL A 157 -12.82 16.82 5.96
N GLU A 158 -12.14 16.24 4.97
CA GLU A 158 -10.72 16.50 4.69
C GLU A 158 -10.45 17.99 4.44
N HIS A 159 -11.42 18.74 3.89
CA HIS A 159 -11.30 20.20 3.73
C HIS A 159 -11.32 20.91 5.08
N GLY A 160 -12.23 20.52 5.98
CA GLY A 160 -12.30 21.06 7.34
C GLY A 160 -11.04 20.76 8.14
N LEU A 161 -10.54 19.52 8.07
CA LEU A 161 -9.27 19.12 8.65
C LEU A 161 -8.10 19.93 8.09
N SER A 162 -8.03 20.11 6.76
CA SER A 162 -6.96 20.89 6.11
C SER A 162 -6.97 22.36 6.51
N LYS A 163 -8.17 22.94 6.77
CA LYS A 163 -8.32 24.29 7.32
C LYS A 163 -7.90 24.36 8.79
N LEU A 164 -8.23 23.33 9.58
CA LEU A 164 -7.86 23.25 11.00
C LEU A 164 -6.35 23.13 11.19
N ALA A 165 -5.67 22.33 10.37
CA ALA A 165 -4.25 22.02 10.52
C ALA A 165 -3.36 23.26 10.77
N PRO A 166 -3.34 24.30 9.91
CA PRO A 166 -2.50 25.48 10.14
C PRO A 166 -2.87 26.25 11.41
N ILE A 167 -4.15 26.23 11.83
CA ILE A 167 -4.63 26.90 13.05
C ILE A 167 -3.97 26.32 14.31
N ILE A 168 -3.67 25.02 14.30
CA ILE A 168 -2.98 24.33 15.40
C ILE A 168 -1.48 24.07 15.13
N GLY A 169 -0.91 24.73 14.12
CA GLY A 169 0.50 24.59 13.76
C GLY A 169 0.87 23.21 13.18
N MET A 170 -0.08 22.56 12.51
CA MET A 170 0.07 21.30 11.80
C MET A 170 0.08 21.54 10.28
N ASP A 171 0.72 20.64 9.54
CA ASP A 171 0.65 20.67 8.07
C ASP A 171 -0.67 20.03 7.58
N ALA A 172 -1.27 20.62 6.54
CA ALA A 172 -2.55 20.17 6.01
C ALA A 172 -2.48 18.76 5.39
N CYS A 173 -1.36 18.40 4.74
CA CYS A 173 -1.17 17.04 4.22
C CYS A 173 -0.95 16.03 5.35
N ASN A 174 -0.42 16.46 6.49
CA ASN A 174 -0.19 15.59 7.65
C ASN A 174 -1.49 15.18 8.36
N ILE A 175 -2.47 16.07 8.53
CA ILE A 175 -3.72 15.71 9.23
C ILE A 175 -4.60 14.75 8.42
N ILE A 176 -4.57 14.86 7.10
CA ILE A 176 -5.33 14.00 6.17
C ILE A 176 -4.55 12.76 5.71
N PHE A 177 -3.34 12.55 6.26
CA PHE A 177 -2.50 11.43 5.86
C PHE A 177 -3.04 10.10 6.40
N SER A 178 -3.03 9.10 5.52
CA SER A 178 -3.44 7.73 5.82
C SER A 178 -2.38 6.74 5.34
N ALA A 179 -2.41 5.52 5.87
CA ALA A 179 -1.51 4.45 5.44
C ALA A 179 -1.63 4.15 3.94
N GLU A 180 -2.81 4.34 3.34
CA GLU A 180 -3.02 4.12 1.90
C GLU A 180 -2.33 5.17 1.01
N ASN A 181 -1.99 6.33 1.59
CA ASN A 181 -1.31 7.41 0.90
C ASN A 181 0.22 7.35 1.08
N ALA A 182 0.74 6.39 1.85
CA ALA A 182 2.15 6.29 2.16
C ALA A 182 2.96 5.76 0.96
N ASP A 183 4.08 6.39 0.67
CA ASP A 183 5.00 6.00 -0.41
C ASP A 183 6.42 5.87 0.16
N GLU A 184 7.08 4.73 -0.04
CA GLU A 184 8.46 4.49 0.41
C GLU A 184 9.48 5.41 -0.26
N MET A 185 9.13 6.01 -1.40
CA MET A 185 9.97 6.98 -2.11
C MET A 185 9.74 8.42 -1.63
N ASP A 186 8.66 8.68 -0.88
CA ASP A 186 8.41 9.99 -0.30
C ASP A 186 9.35 10.22 0.89
N THR A 187 10.31 11.13 0.72
CA THR A 187 11.28 11.47 1.77
C THR A 187 10.64 12.05 3.04
N SER A 188 9.38 12.48 2.99
CA SER A 188 8.63 12.92 4.17
C SER A 188 8.05 11.74 4.96
N CYS A 189 7.96 10.55 4.36
CA CYS A 189 7.51 9.32 4.97
C CYS A 189 8.66 8.51 5.58
N VAL A 190 8.41 7.90 6.73
CA VAL A 190 9.33 7.00 7.41
C VAL A 190 8.56 5.81 7.92
N PHE A 191 9.17 4.66 7.77
CA PHE A 191 8.54 3.38 7.88
C PHE A 191 9.28 2.59 8.95
N LEU A 192 8.62 2.36 10.10
CA LEU A 192 9.23 1.76 11.28
C LEU A 192 8.53 0.45 11.63
N ASP A 193 9.29 -0.64 11.60
CA ASP A 193 8.83 -1.98 11.91
C ASP A 193 9.48 -2.46 13.22
N PHE A 194 8.68 -3.01 14.12
CA PHE A 194 9.10 -3.41 15.45
C PHE A 194 8.63 -4.83 15.78
N LYS A 195 9.50 -5.57 16.48
CA LYS A 195 9.15 -6.87 17.09
C LYS A 195 9.42 -6.83 18.59
N SER A 196 8.67 -7.62 19.37
CA SER A 196 8.93 -7.74 20.79
C SER A 196 10.31 -8.33 21.07
N ALA A 197 11.03 -7.74 22.02
CA ALA A 197 12.37 -8.14 22.44
C ALA A 197 12.40 -9.45 23.28
N ARG A 198 11.38 -10.32 23.17
CA ARG A 198 11.24 -11.53 24.00
C ARG A 198 12.50 -12.40 23.97
N SER A 199 12.81 -12.98 25.12
CA SER A 199 13.90 -13.94 25.29
C SER A 199 13.71 -15.16 24.39
N PHE A 200 14.83 -15.67 23.86
CA PHE A 200 14.91 -16.86 23.03
C PHE A 200 14.15 -18.03 23.68
N ILE A 201 13.39 -18.77 22.87
CA ILE A 201 12.89 -20.09 23.23
C ILE A 201 13.82 -21.15 22.64
N THR A 202 14.06 -22.21 23.40
CA THR A 202 14.84 -23.36 22.94
C THR A 202 13.91 -24.29 22.16
N MET A 203 14.16 -24.43 20.86
CA MET A 203 13.42 -25.33 19.97
C MET A 203 14.34 -26.44 19.48
N SER A 204 13.85 -27.69 19.43
CA SER A 204 14.57 -28.79 18.76
C SER A 204 14.01 -29.01 17.37
N CYS A 205 14.79 -28.73 16.33
CA CYS A 205 14.44 -29.02 14.94
C CYS A 205 15.45 -30.04 14.39
N ASN A 206 14.98 -31.18 13.90
CA ASN A 206 15.82 -32.26 13.36
C ASN A 206 16.97 -32.70 14.30
N GLY A 207 16.69 -32.80 15.61
CA GLY A 207 17.67 -33.21 16.62
C GLY A 207 18.73 -32.15 16.95
N LYS A 208 18.65 -30.95 16.38
CA LYS A 208 19.48 -29.80 16.75
C LYS A 208 18.69 -28.83 17.61
N THR A 209 19.26 -28.51 18.77
CA THR A 209 18.76 -27.49 19.68
C THR A 209 19.14 -26.12 19.12
N MET A 210 18.16 -25.26 18.88
CA MET A 210 18.36 -23.87 18.44
C MET A 210 17.66 -22.92 19.41
N GLU A 211 18.36 -21.86 19.79
CA GLU A 211 17.76 -20.70 20.45
C GLU A 211 17.11 -19.82 19.38
N THR A 212 15.79 -19.74 19.37
CA THR A 212 15.04 -18.91 18.42
C THR A 212 14.08 -18.03 19.19
N GLN A 213 13.97 -16.74 18.88
CA GLN A 213 12.87 -15.94 19.41
C GLN A 213 11.54 -16.53 18.94
N PRO A 214 10.48 -16.56 19.77
CA PRO A 214 9.17 -17.05 19.35
C PRO A 214 8.64 -16.13 18.23
N LYS A 215 8.91 -16.50 16.97
CA LYS A 215 8.51 -15.73 15.80
C LYS A 215 7.01 -15.96 15.60
N LYS A 216 6.18 -14.95 15.92
CA LYS A 216 4.78 -14.98 15.50
C LYS A 216 4.79 -14.99 13.97
N LEU A 217 4.27 -16.06 13.37
CA LEU A 217 4.21 -16.17 11.91
C LEU A 217 3.31 -15.05 11.37
N THR A 218 3.92 -14.07 10.71
CA THR A 218 3.20 -12.97 10.07
C THR A 218 2.54 -13.46 8.79
N LEU A 219 1.51 -12.76 8.34
CA LEU A 219 0.82 -13.07 7.08
C LEU A 219 1.76 -12.92 5.87
N ASN A 220 2.62 -11.88 5.85
CA ASN A 220 3.62 -11.69 4.78
C ASN A 220 4.63 -12.83 4.75
N ALA A 221 5.16 -13.23 5.91
CA ALA A 221 6.09 -14.35 6.00
C ALA A 221 5.42 -15.67 5.58
N ALA A 222 4.19 -15.93 6.04
CA ALA A 222 3.43 -17.11 5.66
C ALA A 222 3.14 -17.16 4.16
N PHE A 223 2.79 -16.02 3.56
CA PHE A 223 2.56 -15.92 2.12
C PHE A 223 3.84 -16.18 1.33
N LYS A 224 4.94 -15.48 1.65
CA LYS A 224 6.25 -15.66 0.99
C LYS A 224 6.73 -17.10 1.11
N GLN A 225 6.49 -17.75 2.24
CA GLN A 225 6.83 -19.16 2.42
C GLN A 225 5.93 -20.07 1.57
N ILE A 226 4.61 -20.05 1.78
CA ILE A 226 3.68 -21.01 1.16
C ILE A 226 3.58 -20.82 -0.35
N PHE A 227 3.44 -19.57 -0.81
CA PHE A 227 3.38 -19.30 -2.25
C PHE A 227 4.77 -19.34 -2.89
N GLY A 228 5.82 -18.86 -2.21
CA GLY A 228 7.18 -18.90 -2.72
C GLY A 228 7.63 -20.32 -2.99
N GLU A 229 7.50 -21.24 -2.01
CA GLU A 229 7.84 -22.66 -2.17
C GLU A 229 7.04 -23.31 -3.32
N ALA A 230 5.74 -23.00 -3.45
CA ALA A 230 4.89 -23.60 -4.46
C ALA A 230 5.11 -23.06 -5.89
N LEU A 231 5.61 -21.83 -6.03
CA LEU A 231 5.73 -21.13 -7.32
C LEU A 231 7.19 -20.97 -7.77
N GLU A 232 8.17 -21.21 -6.90
CA GLU A 232 9.60 -21.22 -7.24
C GLU A 232 9.93 -22.14 -8.42
N PRO A 233 9.44 -23.40 -8.48
CA PRO A 233 9.69 -24.28 -9.63
C PRO A 233 9.17 -23.74 -10.97
N LEU A 234 8.24 -22.79 -10.91
CA LEU A 234 7.63 -22.15 -12.07
C LEU A 234 8.33 -20.85 -12.44
N GLY A 235 9.42 -20.49 -11.76
CA GLY A 235 10.27 -19.33 -12.03
C GLY A 235 9.89 -18.06 -11.26
N PHE A 236 8.96 -18.14 -10.30
CA PHE A 236 8.64 -17.00 -9.43
C PHE A 236 9.71 -16.82 -8.35
N LYS A 237 10.05 -15.58 -8.06
CA LYS A 237 10.94 -15.17 -6.97
C LYS A 237 10.21 -14.24 -6.02
N ALA A 238 10.42 -14.42 -4.72
CA ALA A 238 9.96 -13.47 -3.73
C ALA A 238 10.80 -12.20 -3.75
N ILE A 239 10.14 -11.05 -3.80
CA ILE A 239 10.79 -9.75 -3.75
C ILE A 239 11.11 -9.42 -2.30
N LYS A 240 12.37 -9.05 -2.06
CA LYS A 240 12.78 -8.50 -0.77
C LYS A 240 12.20 -7.09 -0.65
N GLY A 241 11.41 -6.86 0.39
CA GLY A 241 10.72 -5.61 0.65
C GLY A 241 9.54 -5.79 1.60
N ARG A 242 8.89 -4.68 1.97
CA ARG A 242 7.70 -4.64 2.83
C ARG A 242 6.54 -5.45 2.25
N TYR A 243 6.33 -5.31 0.95
CA TYR A 243 5.16 -5.89 0.31
C TYR A 243 5.43 -7.30 -0.24
N PRO A 244 4.46 -8.22 -0.14
CA PRO A 244 4.65 -9.64 -0.41
C PRO A 244 4.52 -9.96 -1.91
N TYR A 245 5.35 -9.32 -2.75
CA TYR A 245 5.37 -9.58 -4.19
C TYR A 245 6.14 -10.86 -4.53
N LEU A 246 5.53 -11.71 -5.36
CA LEU A 246 6.18 -12.80 -6.07
C LEU A 246 6.18 -12.47 -7.56
N VAL A 247 7.36 -12.52 -8.18
CA VAL A 247 7.54 -12.08 -9.56
C VAL A 247 8.28 -13.14 -10.37
N ARG A 248 7.75 -13.44 -11.55
CA ARG A 248 8.44 -14.21 -12.59
C ARG A 248 8.66 -13.30 -13.79
N VAL A 249 9.87 -13.31 -14.35
CA VAL A 249 10.20 -12.53 -15.56
C VAL A 249 10.34 -13.46 -16.76
N ILE A 250 9.62 -13.14 -17.83
CA ILE A 250 9.66 -13.81 -19.13
C ILE A 250 10.46 -12.94 -20.11
N ASN A 251 11.45 -13.54 -20.76
CA ASN A 251 12.30 -12.91 -21.78
C ASN A 251 12.93 -11.57 -21.35
N ASN A 252 13.19 -11.39 -20.04
CA ASN A 252 13.67 -10.12 -19.44
C ASN A 252 12.78 -8.88 -19.69
N GLU A 253 11.57 -9.06 -20.20
CA GLU A 253 10.71 -7.94 -20.61
C GLU A 253 9.32 -7.95 -19.96
N ILE A 254 8.77 -9.14 -19.70
CA ILE A 254 7.40 -9.31 -19.22
C ILE A 254 7.43 -9.85 -17.80
N LEU A 255 6.68 -9.21 -16.91
CA LEU A 255 6.58 -9.57 -15.51
C LEU A 255 5.21 -10.20 -15.24
N HIS A 256 5.22 -11.38 -14.66
CA HIS A 256 4.05 -11.97 -14.01
C HIS A 256 4.18 -11.74 -12.51
N VAL A 257 3.16 -11.13 -11.93
CA VAL A 257 3.17 -10.70 -10.53
C VAL A 257 2.03 -11.34 -9.79
N ILE A 258 2.30 -11.88 -8.59
CA ILE A 258 1.31 -12.42 -7.66
C ILE A 258 1.59 -11.80 -6.30
N THR A 259 0.54 -11.31 -5.63
CA THR A 259 0.63 -10.70 -4.31
C THR A 259 -0.74 -10.76 -3.63
N PHE A 260 -0.87 -10.18 -2.44
CA PHE A 260 -2.15 -10.01 -1.77
C PHE A 260 -2.22 -8.66 -1.06
N TYR A 261 -3.44 -8.21 -0.73
CA TYR A 261 -3.65 -7.14 0.23
C TYR A 261 -4.76 -7.48 1.24
N PRO A 262 -4.74 -6.89 2.45
CA PRO A 262 -5.82 -7.02 3.42
C PRO A 262 -7.14 -6.43 2.90
N ALA A 263 -8.24 -7.10 3.21
CA ALA A 263 -9.59 -6.67 2.88
C ALA A 263 -10.53 -6.82 4.07
N ASP A 264 -11.74 -6.26 3.95
CA ASP A 264 -12.73 -6.34 5.00
C ASP A 264 -13.30 -7.76 5.13
N PRO A 265 -13.30 -8.33 6.34
CA PRO A 265 -13.79 -9.67 6.57
C PRO A 265 -15.31 -9.76 6.45
N GLU A 266 -15.80 -10.95 6.13
CA GLU A 266 -17.21 -11.33 6.36
C GLU A 266 -17.28 -12.07 7.69
N TYR A 267 -18.14 -11.61 8.61
CA TYR A 267 -18.35 -12.24 9.92
C TYR A 267 -18.73 -13.73 9.77
N PRO A 268 -18.26 -14.66 10.62
CA PRO A 268 -17.53 -14.48 11.89
C PRO A 268 -16.00 -14.24 11.87
N PRO A 269 -15.23 -14.51 10.79
CA PRO A 269 -13.84 -14.09 10.69
C PRO A 269 -13.60 -12.60 10.97
N ASP A 270 -12.41 -12.28 11.49
CA ASP A 270 -11.99 -10.92 11.84
C ASP A 270 -10.88 -10.37 10.91
N LYS A 271 -10.38 -11.18 9.97
CA LYS A 271 -9.45 -10.76 8.92
C LYS A 271 -9.80 -11.38 7.57
N ALA A 272 -9.46 -10.68 6.50
CA ALA A 272 -9.53 -11.21 5.14
C ALA A 272 -8.38 -10.72 4.27
N ILE A 273 -8.09 -11.49 3.23
CA ILE A 273 -7.14 -11.17 2.18
C ILE A 273 -7.79 -11.31 0.81
N VAL A 274 -7.27 -10.54 -0.14
CA VAL A 274 -7.52 -10.69 -1.56
C VAL A 274 -6.19 -11.02 -2.23
N ILE A 275 -6.13 -12.18 -2.88
CA ILE A 275 -4.97 -12.57 -3.71
C ILE A 275 -5.20 -12.03 -5.12
N VAL A 276 -4.26 -11.23 -5.58
CA VAL A 276 -4.30 -10.57 -6.90
C VAL A 276 -3.10 -10.98 -7.74
N SER A 277 -3.27 -10.86 -9.06
CA SER A 277 -2.23 -11.18 -10.02
C SER A 277 -2.22 -10.17 -11.15
N GLY A 278 -1.07 -9.97 -11.77
CA GLY A 278 -0.87 -8.92 -12.75
C GLY A 278 0.16 -9.28 -13.81
N VAL A 279 0.10 -8.52 -14.89
CA VAL A 279 1.08 -8.52 -15.98
C VAL A 279 1.58 -7.09 -16.12
N ALA A 280 2.89 -6.92 -16.22
CA ALA A 280 3.51 -5.65 -16.61
C ALA A 280 4.67 -5.89 -17.56
N THR A 281 5.11 -4.83 -18.21
CA THR A 281 6.32 -4.88 -19.05
C THR A 281 7.36 -3.86 -18.61
N VAL A 282 8.60 -4.04 -19.05
CA VAL A 282 9.68 -3.06 -18.88
C VAL A 282 9.45 -1.75 -19.67
N TYR A 283 8.40 -1.67 -20.50
CA TYR A 283 8.05 -0.49 -21.29
C TYR A 283 7.10 0.46 -20.58
N ARG A 284 6.69 0.11 -19.36
CA ARG A 284 5.88 0.98 -18.52
C ARG A 284 6.66 2.13 -17.91
N LYS A 285 5.96 3.12 -17.34
CA LYS A 285 6.61 4.31 -16.80
C LYS A 285 7.55 3.97 -15.64
N LYS A 286 7.12 3.11 -14.72
CA LYS A 286 7.94 2.64 -13.60
C LYS A 286 7.42 1.32 -13.05
N ILE A 287 8.32 0.40 -12.72
CA ILE A 287 8.02 -0.80 -11.92
C ILE A 287 8.30 -0.47 -10.44
N THR A 288 7.29 -0.59 -9.58
CA THR A 288 7.41 -0.36 -8.14
C THR A 288 6.90 -1.56 -7.35
N PHE A 289 7.77 -2.13 -6.50
CA PHE A 289 7.44 -3.19 -5.53
C PHE A 289 7.53 -2.72 -4.07
N ASP A 290 7.91 -1.46 -3.93
CA ASP A 290 7.98 -0.60 -2.74
C ASP A 290 6.66 0.13 -2.46
N SER A 291 5.71 0.09 -3.39
CA SER A 291 4.33 0.58 -3.18
C SER A 291 3.40 -0.55 -2.77
N SER A 292 2.37 -0.24 -1.99
CA SER A 292 1.40 -1.26 -1.57
C SER A 292 0.64 -1.87 -2.77
N PRO A 293 0.22 -3.14 -2.70
CA PRO A 293 -0.60 -3.75 -3.75
C PRO A 293 -1.90 -3.00 -4.05
N LYS A 294 -2.47 -2.29 -3.07
CA LYS A 294 -3.64 -1.41 -3.29
C LYS A 294 -3.30 -0.20 -4.16
N GLN A 295 -2.14 0.43 -3.96
CA GLN A 295 -1.67 1.53 -4.81
C GLN A 295 -1.33 1.03 -6.22
N ASN A 296 -0.83 -0.20 -6.32
CA ASN A 296 -0.53 -0.90 -7.57
C ASN A 296 -1.76 -1.55 -8.26
N LYS A 297 -2.99 -1.20 -7.87
CA LYS A 297 -4.23 -1.78 -8.43
C LYS A 297 -4.41 -1.61 -9.94
N MET A 298 -3.68 -0.67 -10.57
CA MET A 298 -3.80 -0.39 -12.01
C MET A 298 -3.35 -1.56 -12.89
N TRP A 299 -2.45 -2.41 -12.40
CA TRP A 299 -1.93 -3.57 -13.14
C TRP A 299 -2.14 -4.90 -12.41
N LEU A 300 -2.78 -4.87 -11.25
CA LEU A 300 -3.17 -6.05 -10.48
C LEU A 300 -4.68 -6.30 -10.63
N ASN A 301 -5.05 -7.55 -10.82
CA ASN A 301 -6.43 -7.99 -11.01
C ASN A 301 -6.77 -9.13 -10.04
N TYR A 302 -8.04 -9.18 -9.63
CA TYR A 302 -8.56 -10.28 -8.83
C TYR A 302 -8.39 -11.61 -9.55
N SER A 303 -8.08 -12.67 -8.80
CA SER A 303 -8.01 -14.04 -9.32
C SER A 303 -9.31 -14.45 -10.04
N SER A 304 -10.45 -13.90 -9.62
CA SER A 304 -11.76 -14.09 -10.27
C SER A 304 -11.79 -13.63 -11.73
N LYS A 305 -11.08 -12.55 -12.07
CA LYS A 305 -11.01 -12.08 -13.45
C LYS A 305 -10.21 -13.03 -14.34
N PHE A 306 -9.13 -13.62 -13.83
CA PHE A 306 -8.37 -14.64 -14.57
C PHE A 306 -9.21 -15.89 -14.82
N TYR A 307 -9.98 -16.33 -13.83
CA TYR A 307 -10.92 -17.43 -14.04
C TYR A 307 -11.93 -17.13 -15.15
N SER A 308 -12.52 -15.93 -15.17
CA SER A 308 -13.43 -15.50 -16.23
C SER A 308 -12.79 -15.42 -17.62
N LEU A 309 -11.45 -15.33 -17.73
CA LEU A 309 -10.76 -15.39 -19.02
C LEU A 309 -10.59 -16.82 -19.55
N MET A 310 -10.69 -17.83 -18.69
CA MET A 310 -10.51 -19.23 -19.08
C MET A 310 -11.79 -19.88 -19.63
N THR A 311 -12.96 -19.33 -19.29
CA THR A 311 -14.26 -19.90 -19.65
C THR A 311 -15.24 -18.80 -20.02
N ASN A 312 -16.11 -19.10 -21.00
CA ASN A 312 -17.21 -18.19 -21.37
C ASN A 312 -18.37 -18.23 -20.36
N GLU A 313 -18.43 -19.27 -19.52
CA GLU A 313 -19.48 -19.46 -18.51
C GLU A 313 -18.82 -19.68 -17.13
N PRO A 314 -18.38 -18.60 -16.47
CA PRO A 314 -17.73 -18.72 -15.17
C PRO A 314 -18.75 -19.07 -14.08
N ASP A 315 -18.46 -20.15 -13.36
CA ASP A 315 -19.21 -20.56 -12.18
C ASP A 315 -19.18 -19.49 -11.07
N ARG A 316 -20.37 -19.08 -10.59
CA ARG A 316 -20.52 -18.03 -9.59
C ARG A 316 -19.95 -18.40 -8.22
N ASP A 317 -20.03 -19.67 -7.83
CA ASP A 317 -19.53 -20.13 -6.54
C ASP A 317 -17.99 -20.13 -6.55
N ILE A 318 -17.39 -20.55 -7.66
CA ILE A 318 -15.94 -20.44 -7.86
C ILE A 318 -15.50 -18.98 -7.84
N LEU A 319 -16.21 -18.09 -8.56
CA LEU A 319 -15.91 -16.66 -8.56
C LEU A 319 -15.94 -16.06 -7.15
N ARG A 320 -16.93 -16.43 -6.34
CA ARG A 320 -17.03 -15.98 -4.94
C ARG A 320 -15.87 -16.53 -4.11
N GLN A 321 -15.53 -17.82 -4.26
CA GLN A 321 -14.48 -18.47 -3.49
C GLN A 321 -13.09 -17.87 -3.73
N ILE A 322 -12.78 -17.49 -4.97
CA ILE A 322 -11.46 -16.94 -5.35
C ILE A 322 -11.38 -15.41 -5.22
N TYR A 323 -12.49 -14.73 -4.92
CA TYR A 323 -12.53 -13.27 -4.79
C TYR A 323 -11.85 -12.79 -3.50
N LYS A 324 -12.15 -13.43 -2.38
CA LYS A 324 -11.68 -13.03 -1.05
C LYS A 324 -11.60 -14.25 -0.14
N SER A 325 -10.63 -14.28 0.75
CA SER A 325 -10.50 -15.35 1.73
C SER A 325 -10.41 -14.79 3.15
N CYS A 326 -11.30 -15.26 4.02
CA CYS A 326 -11.40 -14.80 5.41
C CYS A 326 -10.76 -15.83 6.36
N TYR A 327 -10.10 -15.35 7.41
CA TYR A 327 -9.44 -16.18 8.43
C TYR A 327 -9.58 -15.55 9.81
N PHE A 328 -9.33 -16.35 10.85
CA PHE A 328 -9.33 -15.88 12.24
C PHE A 328 -7.91 -15.48 12.67
N SER A 329 -7.72 -14.22 13.09
CA SER A 329 -6.40 -13.67 13.45
C SER A 329 -5.77 -14.33 14.68
N ASN A 330 -6.59 -14.96 15.52
CA ASN A 330 -6.16 -15.74 16.68
C ASN A 330 -5.82 -17.21 16.36
N ASN A 331 -6.02 -17.65 15.11
CA ASN A 331 -5.77 -19.02 14.68
C ASN A 331 -4.83 -19.05 13.47
N VAL A 332 -3.57 -19.38 13.72
CA VAL A 332 -2.52 -19.48 12.68
C VAL A 332 -2.86 -20.56 11.65
N GLU A 333 -3.48 -21.68 12.05
CA GLU A 333 -3.86 -22.75 11.12
C GLU A 333 -4.93 -22.27 10.13
N SER A 334 -5.89 -21.45 10.58
CA SER A 334 -6.91 -20.84 9.72
C SER A 334 -6.28 -19.96 8.63
N MET A 335 -5.28 -19.15 8.99
CA MET A 335 -4.52 -18.35 8.01
C MET A 335 -3.76 -19.23 7.02
N ILE A 336 -3.06 -20.27 7.51
CA ILE A 336 -2.29 -21.19 6.67
C ILE A 336 -3.21 -21.94 5.68
N GLU A 337 -4.37 -22.40 6.13
CA GLU A 337 -5.34 -23.10 5.29
C GLU A 337 -5.81 -22.21 4.13
N VAL A 338 -6.17 -20.96 4.44
CA VAL A 338 -6.56 -19.95 3.44
C VAL A 338 -5.45 -19.75 2.41
N LEU A 339 -4.19 -19.63 2.83
CA LEU A 339 -3.06 -19.46 1.91
C LEU A 339 -2.83 -20.71 1.03
N LYS A 340 -2.96 -21.92 1.60
CA LYS A 340 -2.86 -23.18 0.83
C LYS A 340 -3.96 -23.32 -0.21
N VAL A 341 -5.20 -22.94 0.13
CA VAL A 341 -6.31 -22.87 -0.83
C VAL A 341 -6.01 -21.82 -1.91
N GLY A 342 -5.49 -20.66 -1.51
CA GLY A 342 -5.05 -19.60 -2.41
C GLY A 342 -4.05 -20.07 -3.46
N VAL A 343 -2.99 -20.79 -3.06
CA VAL A 343 -2.00 -21.36 -3.98
C VAL A 343 -2.66 -22.30 -4.99
N LYS A 344 -3.54 -23.21 -4.53
CA LYS A 344 -4.27 -24.12 -5.42
C LYS A 344 -5.11 -23.36 -6.43
N ASN A 345 -5.76 -22.28 -6.01
CA ASN A 345 -6.57 -21.44 -6.90
C ASN A 345 -5.70 -20.69 -7.92
N ILE A 346 -4.55 -20.16 -7.50
CA ILE A 346 -3.57 -19.56 -8.43
C ILE A 346 -3.13 -20.57 -9.48
N GLN A 347 -2.72 -21.77 -9.05
CA GLN A 347 -2.25 -22.82 -9.96
C GLN A 347 -3.34 -23.27 -10.94
N LYS A 348 -4.59 -23.35 -10.47
CA LYS A 348 -5.72 -23.82 -11.28
C LYS A 348 -6.30 -22.76 -12.21
N TYR A 349 -6.37 -21.50 -11.77
CA TYR A 349 -7.16 -20.47 -12.44
C TYR A 349 -6.37 -19.28 -12.98
N VAL A 350 -5.18 -19.00 -12.41
CA VAL A 350 -4.38 -17.84 -12.79
C VAL A 350 -3.21 -18.24 -13.69
N LEU A 351 -2.42 -19.24 -13.28
CA LEU A 351 -1.24 -19.66 -14.03
C LEU A 351 -1.55 -20.08 -15.46
N PRO A 352 -2.63 -20.83 -15.78
CA PRO A 352 -2.92 -21.20 -17.18
C PRO A 352 -3.19 -20.01 -18.10
N VAL A 353 -3.57 -18.85 -17.54
CA VAL A 353 -3.70 -17.60 -18.28
C VAL A 353 -2.34 -16.93 -18.40
N LEU A 354 -1.61 -16.79 -17.28
CA LEU A 354 -0.28 -16.16 -17.27
C LEU A 354 0.71 -16.89 -18.18
N ASP A 355 0.71 -18.22 -18.21
CA ASP A 355 1.63 -19.02 -19.02
C ASP A 355 1.43 -18.84 -20.53
N LYS A 356 0.30 -18.25 -20.96
CA LYS A 356 0.05 -17.89 -22.37
C LYS A 356 0.58 -16.50 -22.74
N ILE A 357 1.11 -15.76 -21.77
CA ILE A 357 1.56 -14.38 -21.93
C ILE A 357 3.09 -14.42 -21.93
N THR A 358 3.66 -14.47 -23.13
CA THR A 358 5.09 -14.75 -23.32
C THR A 358 5.77 -13.75 -24.24
N ASP A 359 5.01 -12.86 -24.85
CA ASP A 359 5.45 -11.87 -25.83
C ASP A 359 4.55 -10.64 -25.78
N ILE A 360 4.95 -9.59 -26.51
CA ILE A 360 4.25 -8.30 -26.53
C ILE A 360 2.82 -8.44 -27.07
N ASP A 361 2.60 -9.30 -28.07
CA ASP A 361 1.28 -9.51 -28.67
C ASP A 361 0.30 -10.15 -27.69
N SER A 362 0.74 -11.17 -26.97
CA SER A 362 -0.05 -11.84 -25.92
C SER A 362 -0.30 -10.92 -24.72
N CYS A 363 0.62 -10.01 -24.38
CA CYS A 363 0.35 -8.93 -23.42
C CYS A 363 -0.77 -8.01 -23.90
N LEU A 364 -0.71 -7.52 -25.15
CA LEU A 364 -1.75 -6.66 -25.72
C LEU A 364 -3.11 -7.34 -25.78
N ASP A 365 -3.15 -8.62 -26.18
CA ASP A 365 -4.38 -9.41 -26.21
C ASP A 365 -4.95 -9.64 -24.78
N PHE A 366 -4.09 -9.79 -23.77
CA PHE A 366 -4.48 -9.86 -22.35
C PHE A 366 -5.06 -8.54 -21.84
N PHE A 367 -4.36 -7.42 -22.06
CA PHE A 367 -4.82 -6.11 -21.60
C PHE A 367 -6.14 -5.71 -22.25
N GLY A 368 -6.31 -5.99 -23.55
CA GLY A 368 -7.56 -5.75 -24.26
C GLY A 368 -8.76 -6.53 -23.71
N LYS A 369 -8.55 -7.70 -23.11
CA LYS A 369 -9.60 -8.51 -22.49
C LYS A 369 -9.94 -8.09 -21.05
N LEU A 370 -8.95 -7.64 -20.26
CA LEU A 370 -9.14 -7.39 -18.82
C LEU A 370 -9.38 -5.94 -18.43
N MET A 371 -8.78 -5.00 -19.15
CA MET A 371 -8.81 -3.57 -18.80
C MET A 371 -9.79 -2.78 -19.68
N GLY A 372 -10.57 -3.48 -20.51
CA GLY A 372 -11.14 -2.92 -21.72
C GLY A 372 -10.05 -2.70 -22.76
N GLN A 373 -10.40 -2.42 -24.02
CA GLN A 373 -9.39 -1.99 -25.00
C GLN A 373 -8.64 -0.79 -24.38
N CYS A 374 -7.32 -0.89 -24.22
CA CYS A 374 -6.48 0.29 -23.97
C CYS A 374 -6.99 1.37 -24.92
N ASN A 375 -7.53 2.46 -24.34
CA ASN A 375 -8.40 3.35 -25.10
C ASN A 375 -7.64 3.84 -26.33
N TYR A 376 -8.08 3.40 -27.51
CA TYR A 376 -7.39 3.63 -28.78
C TYR A 376 -7.28 5.13 -29.11
N LEU A 377 -8.16 5.96 -28.55
CA LEU A 377 -8.06 7.43 -28.63
C LEU A 377 -6.89 7.99 -27.79
N LYS A 378 -6.35 7.23 -26.83
CA LYS A 378 -5.21 7.66 -26.01
C LYS A 378 -3.89 7.46 -26.74
N CYS A 379 -3.73 6.45 -27.60
CA CYS A 379 -2.46 6.19 -28.29
C CYS A 379 -2.10 7.25 -29.35
N THR A 380 -3.09 7.82 -30.03
CA THR A 380 -2.88 8.95 -30.95
C THR A 380 -2.61 10.29 -30.24
N LYS A 381 -2.80 10.34 -28.91
CA LYS A 381 -2.61 11.51 -28.03
C LYS A 381 -1.64 11.26 -26.87
N ILE A 382 -0.92 10.13 -26.84
CA ILE A 382 -0.01 9.73 -25.74
C ILE A 382 0.93 10.89 -25.37
N CYS A 383 1.38 11.63 -26.38
CA CYS A 383 2.41 12.67 -26.22
C CYS A 383 1.87 14.05 -25.87
N THR A 384 0.56 14.29 -25.99
CA THR A 384 -0.06 15.59 -25.69
C THR A 384 -0.92 15.56 -24.42
N TYR A 385 -1.43 14.40 -24.00
CA TYR A 385 -2.39 14.32 -22.90
C TYR A 385 -2.18 13.16 -21.91
N TYR A 386 -1.42 12.11 -22.25
CA TYR A 386 -1.35 10.89 -21.42
C TYR A 386 0.04 10.21 -21.39
N PRO A 387 1.10 10.90 -20.93
CA PRO A 387 2.44 10.30 -20.77
C PRO A 387 2.49 9.20 -19.69
N ASP A 388 1.44 9.11 -18.87
CA ASP A 388 1.32 8.21 -17.71
C ASP A 388 0.61 6.88 -18.02
N GLU A 389 0.27 6.61 -19.28
CA GLU A 389 -0.29 5.30 -19.66
C GLU A 389 0.83 4.27 -19.73
N ASP A 390 0.81 3.34 -18.77
CA ASP A 390 1.88 2.38 -18.54
C ASP A 390 2.15 1.46 -19.74
N GLU A 391 1.14 0.77 -20.26
CA GLU A 391 1.35 -0.30 -21.26
C GLU A 391 1.05 0.15 -22.71
N ALA A 392 0.83 1.45 -22.93
CA ALA A 392 0.42 1.97 -24.23
C ALA A 392 1.54 1.87 -25.29
N PHE A 393 2.80 1.85 -24.87
CA PHE A 393 3.94 1.74 -25.78
C PHE A 393 4.07 0.37 -26.46
N LEU A 394 3.40 -0.66 -25.93
CA LEU A 394 3.41 -2.00 -26.51
C LEU A 394 2.84 -2.02 -27.94
N TYR A 395 1.91 -1.13 -28.26
CA TYR A 395 1.36 -1.02 -29.61
C TYR A 395 2.41 -0.64 -30.67
N PHE A 396 3.45 0.13 -30.30
CA PHE A 396 4.55 0.50 -31.20
C PHE A 396 5.59 -0.61 -31.35
N LEU A 397 5.53 -1.63 -30.51
CA LEU A 397 6.45 -2.78 -30.50
C LEU A 397 5.85 -4.04 -31.13
N SER A 398 4.57 -4.00 -31.50
CA SER A 398 3.84 -5.15 -32.04
C SER A 398 3.67 -5.01 -33.56
N ASP A 399 4.45 -5.79 -34.32
CA ASP A 399 4.33 -5.86 -35.78
C ASP A 399 2.92 -6.28 -36.22
N LYS A 400 2.29 -7.18 -35.45
CA LYS A 400 0.91 -7.61 -35.66
C LYS A 400 -0.06 -6.44 -35.54
N LYS A 401 0.02 -5.63 -34.48
CA LYS A 401 -0.88 -4.48 -34.30
C LYS A 401 -0.59 -3.34 -35.28
N ILE A 402 0.69 -3.12 -35.61
CA ILE A 402 1.08 -2.19 -36.68
C ILE A 402 0.41 -2.60 -38.01
N SER A 403 0.41 -3.90 -38.33
CA SER A 403 -0.18 -4.42 -39.56
C SER A 403 -1.72 -4.46 -39.54
N GLU A 404 -2.33 -4.81 -38.42
CA GLU A 404 -3.79 -4.87 -38.26
C GLU A 404 -4.45 -3.49 -38.30
N ARG A 405 -3.72 -2.42 -37.94
CA ARG A 405 -4.25 -1.06 -37.81
C ARG A 405 -3.21 0.00 -38.25
N PRO A 406 -2.87 0.10 -39.54
CA PRO A 406 -1.92 1.10 -40.03
C PRO A 406 -2.39 2.54 -39.76
N ASP A 407 -3.69 2.81 -39.92
CA ASP A 407 -4.31 4.13 -39.67
C ASP A 407 -4.16 4.59 -38.21
N PHE A 408 -4.06 3.66 -37.27
CA PHE A 408 -3.93 3.95 -35.84
C PHE A 408 -2.53 4.47 -35.48
N LEU A 409 -1.52 4.10 -36.26
CA LEU A 409 -0.13 4.51 -36.08
C LEU A 409 0.35 5.43 -37.20
N GLU A 410 -0.56 6.01 -37.99
CA GLU A 410 -0.22 6.82 -39.16
C GLU A 410 0.75 7.96 -38.80
N ASN A 411 0.52 8.66 -37.68
CA ASN A 411 1.45 9.68 -37.18
C ASN A 411 2.81 9.07 -36.79
N TYR A 412 2.84 7.90 -36.16
CA TYR A 412 4.08 7.20 -35.82
C TYR A 412 4.87 6.74 -37.04
N LEU A 413 4.18 6.37 -38.11
CA LEU A 413 4.79 5.89 -39.35
C LEU A 413 5.26 7.03 -40.26
N ASN A 414 4.57 8.19 -40.22
CA ASN A 414 4.81 9.30 -41.16
C ASN A 414 5.52 10.52 -40.53
N ASP A 415 5.47 10.71 -39.21
CA ASP A 415 6.16 11.80 -38.51
C ASP A 415 7.50 11.29 -37.92
N SER A 416 8.60 11.69 -38.56
CA SER A 416 9.95 11.29 -38.15
C SER A 416 10.38 11.79 -36.77
N GLU A 417 9.88 12.96 -36.34
CA GLU A 417 10.23 13.53 -35.04
C GLU A 417 9.50 12.76 -33.93
N PHE A 418 8.22 12.53 -34.14
CA PHE A 418 7.39 11.73 -33.24
C PHE A 418 7.86 10.27 -33.16
N HIS A 419 8.21 9.65 -34.29
CA HIS A 419 8.80 8.31 -34.32
C HIS A 419 10.05 8.22 -33.45
N LYS A 420 10.97 9.18 -33.62
CA LYS A 420 12.22 9.25 -32.86
C LYS A 420 11.96 9.46 -31.37
N TRP A 421 11.00 10.31 -31.02
CA TRP A 421 10.60 10.53 -29.63
C TRP A 421 10.08 9.23 -28.98
N VAL A 422 9.18 8.51 -29.65
CA VAL A 422 8.61 7.25 -29.13
C VAL A 422 9.70 6.21 -28.92
N GLN A 423 10.61 6.05 -29.88
CA GLN A 423 11.74 5.11 -29.77
C GLN A 423 12.68 5.46 -28.60
N ASN A 424 13.01 6.74 -28.44
CA ASN A 424 13.82 7.21 -27.31
C ASN A 424 13.13 6.93 -25.95
N GLU A 425 11.81 7.15 -25.85
CA GLU A 425 11.05 6.92 -24.62
C GLU A 425 10.94 5.42 -24.30
N ILE A 426 10.73 4.56 -25.30
CA ILE A 426 10.76 3.10 -25.17
C ILE A 426 12.10 2.64 -24.63
N GLU A 427 13.20 3.10 -25.23
CA GLU A 427 14.56 2.74 -24.83
C GLU A 427 14.85 3.22 -23.40
N LYS A 428 14.47 4.46 -23.08
CA LYS A 428 14.60 5.03 -21.73
C LYS A 428 13.89 4.18 -20.69
N ARG A 429 12.60 3.89 -20.88
CA ARG A 429 11.80 3.08 -19.94
C ARG A 429 12.35 1.68 -19.79
N LYS A 430 12.73 1.03 -20.90
CA LYS A 430 13.35 -0.29 -20.88
C LYS A 430 14.64 -0.30 -20.07
N ASN A 431 15.50 0.71 -20.25
CA ASN A 431 16.75 0.83 -19.50
C ASN A 431 16.50 1.08 -18.01
N GLU A 432 15.67 2.06 -17.66
CA GLU A 432 15.32 2.38 -16.27
C GLU A 432 14.71 1.17 -15.54
N ASN A 433 13.73 0.50 -16.14
CA ASN A 433 13.10 -0.67 -15.54
C ASN A 433 14.04 -1.88 -15.52
N THR A 434 14.95 -2.03 -16.48
CA THR A 434 15.97 -3.09 -16.44
C THR A 434 16.89 -2.94 -15.23
N GLU A 435 17.31 -1.72 -14.90
CA GLU A 435 18.10 -1.47 -13.69
C GLU A 435 17.31 -1.79 -12.41
N ILE A 436 16.00 -1.51 -12.40
CA ILE A 436 15.11 -1.92 -11.31
C ILE A 436 15.06 -3.46 -11.20
N LEU A 437 14.89 -4.18 -12.32
CA LEU A 437 14.89 -5.64 -12.31
C LEU A 437 16.22 -6.22 -11.82
N LYS A 438 17.36 -5.60 -12.18
CA LYS A 438 18.68 -5.99 -11.69
C LYS A 438 18.80 -5.77 -10.18
N ALA A 439 18.34 -4.63 -9.66
CA ALA A 439 18.35 -4.34 -8.23
C ALA A 439 17.57 -5.38 -7.40
N TYR A 440 16.49 -5.94 -7.98
CA TYR A 440 15.70 -7.01 -7.37
C TYR A 440 16.20 -8.44 -7.69
N GLY A 441 17.30 -8.60 -8.45
CA GLY A 441 17.82 -9.92 -8.85
C GLY A 441 16.89 -10.72 -9.78
N LEU A 442 16.05 -10.00 -10.55
CA LEU A 442 15.07 -10.56 -11.48
C LEU A 442 15.59 -10.63 -12.92
N TYR A 443 16.57 -9.81 -13.29
CA TYR A 443 17.14 -9.78 -14.63
C TYR A 443 18.09 -10.97 -14.86
N LYS A 444 17.91 -11.72 -15.94
CA LYS A 444 18.81 -12.80 -16.33
C LYS A 444 19.85 -12.25 -17.31
N THR A 445 21.13 -12.23 -16.92
CA THR A 445 22.20 -12.00 -17.90
C THR A 445 22.36 -13.27 -18.73
N ASP A 446 22.23 -13.16 -20.05
CA ASP A 446 22.55 -14.26 -20.96
C ASP A 446 24.04 -14.59 -20.84
N THR A 447 24.34 -15.49 -19.92
CA THR A 447 25.62 -16.17 -19.76
C THR A 447 25.35 -17.67 -19.71
N SER A 448 24.76 -18.15 -20.80
CA SER A 448 24.89 -19.53 -21.23
C SER A 448 24.98 -19.56 -22.75
N SER A 449 26.02 -18.91 -23.27
CA SER A 449 26.70 -19.34 -24.48
C SER A 449 28.06 -19.88 -24.07
N ASN A 450 28.25 -21.19 -24.28
CA ASN A 450 29.51 -21.94 -24.22
C ASN A 450 30.16 -22.18 -22.85
N CYS A 451 29.97 -23.39 -22.30
CA CYS A 451 31.10 -24.31 -22.06
C CYS A 451 30.63 -25.75 -22.30
N ILE A 452 31.39 -26.42 -23.16
CA ILE A 452 31.28 -27.83 -23.60
C ILE A 452 31.87 -28.72 -22.49
N GLU A 453 31.17 -29.80 -22.13
CA GLU A 453 31.59 -31.21 -22.32
C GLU A 453 30.39 -32.15 -22.16
#